data_AF-A0AAQ4NPG5-F1
#
_entry.id   AF-A0AAQ4NPG5-F1
#
_cell.length_a   1.000
_cell.length_b   1.000
_cell.length_c   1.000
_cell.angle_alpha   90.00
_cell.angle_beta   90.00
_cell.angle_gamma   90.00
#
_symmetry.space_group_name_H-M   'P 1'
#
loop_
_entity.id
_entity.type
_entity.pdbx_description
1 polymer ?
#
loop_
_entity_poly.entity_id
_entity_poly.type
_entity_poly.pdbx_seq_one_letter_code
_entity_poly.pdbx_strand_id
1 'polypeptide(L)'
;MVKMSLDPVQVKELNVSPSPNGDSRASWEEEEVEEEEEDRLGIATKTKPVSVTDLSSVSPSLCFRLAARMSRTQKLSLPDSRFPFQEASDRGSSELFTTSLFKVWCLRCPPVAHQWGGASDKVTGRRARKVEGGVFFPKPENAVTVAVSSRVLFRTELEQRVFEQKGVEEYLRYQIEHENEPFAPGPAFPFVKALETVNARLRELYPQSEELFDIVLVTYNHAHVGIRLINTINHHNLFIERFCMTGGSSPIGYLKAWQTNLYLSADADKVREALAEGIAAATMFMTEKLTEVSESQLRVAFDGDAVLFSDESERIFKAHGLDKFFQHEQDNEDTLLDHGPLKGFLEALGKLQKKFYAKGQRLDCPIRTYLVTARSAASSGIRALKTLRAWGLEIDEALFLAGAPKGPMLEKIRPHIYFDDQMFHVEGAAEMGTVAAHVPYGVAQKHNQPQKPGARK
;
A
#
# COMPACT_ATOMS: atom_id res chain seq x y z
N MET A 1 13.45 -55.28 -8.49
CA MET A 1 14.84 -55.69 -8.21
C MET A 1 15.77 -54.74 -8.95
N VAL A 2 16.08 -53.60 -8.33
CA VAL A 2 17.19 -52.70 -8.70
C VAL A 2 17.73 -52.20 -7.37
N LYS A 3 18.91 -52.69 -6.99
CA LYS A 3 19.67 -52.25 -5.83
C LYS A 3 20.39 -50.96 -6.22
N MET A 4 20.19 -49.88 -5.47
CA MET A 4 21.14 -48.77 -5.46
C MET A 4 21.84 -48.78 -4.11
N SER A 5 23.16 -48.97 -4.19
CA SER A 5 24.12 -49.02 -3.09
C SER A 5 24.38 -47.59 -2.61
N LEU A 6 24.30 -47.35 -1.31
CA LEU A 6 24.80 -46.15 -0.66
C LEU A 6 26.14 -46.50 -0.01
N ASP A 7 27.20 -45.78 -0.40
CA ASP A 7 28.50 -45.88 0.26
C ASP A 7 28.47 -45.15 1.62
N PRO A 8 29.07 -45.71 2.69
CA PRO A 8 29.10 -45.06 4.00
C PRO A 8 30.24 -44.03 4.08
N VAL A 9 29.90 -42.79 4.44
CA VAL A 9 30.86 -41.73 4.78
C VAL A 9 31.51 -42.05 6.13
N GLN A 10 32.84 -42.09 6.12
CA GLN A 10 33.70 -42.26 7.29
C GLN A 10 33.65 -41.04 8.21
N VAL A 11 33.25 -41.25 9.47
CA VAL A 11 33.35 -40.27 10.55
C VAL A 11 34.80 -40.28 11.07
N LYS A 12 35.53 -39.19 10.88
CA LYS A 12 36.81 -38.96 11.58
C LYS A 12 36.52 -38.26 12.91
N GLU A 13 36.71 -38.99 14.00
CA GLU A 13 36.81 -38.43 15.35
C GLU A 13 38.06 -37.55 15.45
N LEU A 14 37.88 -36.31 15.90
CA LEU A 14 38.97 -35.42 16.31
C LEU A 14 38.86 -35.21 17.83
N ASN A 15 39.73 -35.90 18.56
CA ASN A 15 40.01 -35.66 19.97
C ASN A 15 40.91 -34.42 20.10
N VAL A 16 40.46 -33.40 20.84
CA VAL A 16 41.34 -32.36 21.39
C VAL A 16 40.92 -32.05 22.83
N SER A 17 41.87 -32.23 23.74
CA SER A 17 41.81 -31.93 25.17
C SER A 17 42.06 -30.43 25.46
N PRO A 18 41.60 -29.88 26.60
CA PRO A 18 41.70 -28.45 26.90
C PRO A 18 42.95 -28.10 27.72
N SER A 19 43.49 -26.90 27.53
CA SER A 19 44.39 -26.24 28.49
C SER A 19 44.34 -24.70 28.34
N PRO A 20 44.59 -23.91 29.41
CA PRO A 20 43.93 -22.62 29.62
C PRO A 20 44.85 -21.38 29.51
N ASN A 21 44.19 -20.21 29.42
CA ASN A 21 44.62 -18.84 29.76
C ASN A 21 45.86 -18.24 29.07
N GLY A 22 45.69 -17.06 28.47
CA GLY A 22 46.81 -16.19 28.10
C GLY A 22 46.41 -15.01 27.20
N ASP A 23 46.23 -13.87 27.84
CA ASP A 23 46.02 -12.51 27.32
C ASP A 23 47.07 -12.07 26.28
N SER A 24 46.66 -11.44 25.15
CA SER A 24 47.39 -10.30 24.54
C SER A 24 46.67 -9.66 23.35
N ARG A 25 46.84 -8.34 23.32
CA ARG A 25 46.30 -7.27 22.47
C ARG A 25 47.09 -7.07 21.17
N ALA A 26 46.45 -6.39 20.20
CA ALA A 26 46.97 -5.83 18.92
C ALA A 26 47.10 -6.85 17.76
N SER A 27 46.90 -6.55 16.48
CA SER A 27 46.70 -5.33 15.67
C SER A 27 46.06 -5.77 14.34
N TRP A 28 45.17 -4.97 13.75
CA TRP A 28 44.67 -5.22 12.39
C TRP A 28 45.48 -4.35 11.42
N GLU A 29 46.29 -4.97 10.58
CA GLU A 29 46.86 -4.36 9.38
C GLU A 29 45.95 -4.72 8.19
N GLU A 30 45.66 -3.70 7.38
CA GLU A 30 44.91 -3.78 6.14
C GLU A 30 45.82 -4.35 5.04
N GLU A 31 45.34 -5.38 4.32
CA GLU A 31 45.92 -5.76 3.02
C GLU A 31 44.89 -5.48 1.92
N GLU A 32 45.21 -4.46 1.12
CA GLU A 32 44.61 -4.15 -0.18
C GLU A 32 44.97 -5.27 -1.17
N VAL A 33 43.99 -5.70 -1.96
CA VAL A 33 44.22 -6.55 -3.14
C VAL A 33 43.83 -5.74 -4.38
N GLU A 34 44.85 -5.36 -5.14
CA GLU A 34 44.76 -4.79 -6.49
C GLU A 34 44.29 -5.87 -7.48
N GLU A 35 43.32 -5.54 -8.33
CA GLU A 35 42.97 -6.33 -9.53
C GLU A 35 43.55 -5.63 -10.78
N GLU A 36 44.45 -6.33 -11.46
CA GLU A 36 45.12 -5.91 -12.71
C GLU A 36 44.21 -6.08 -13.93
N GLU A 37 44.19 -5.06 -14.80
CA GLU A 37 43.75 -5.12 -16.20
C GLU A 37 44.73 -5.93 -17.06
N GLU A 38 44.24 -6.86 -17.88
CA GLU A 38 44.96 -7.31 -19.07
C GLU A 38 44.10 -7.15 -20.33
N ASP A 39 44.61 -6.32 -21.23
CA ASP A 39 44.12 -5.98 -22.55
C ASP A 39 44.97 -6.74 -23.59
N ARG A 40 44.36 -7.43 -24.57
CA ARG A 40 45.00 -7.72 -25.89
C ARG A 40 44.10 -8.36 -26.96
N LEU A 41 44.10 -7.65 -28.10
CA LEU A 41 44.11 -8.10 -29.50
C LEU A 41 42.79 -8.47 -30.19
N GLY A 42 42.38 -7.54 -31.07
CA GLY A 42 41.31 -7.74 -32.06
C GLY A 42 41.75 -8.41 -33.36
N ILE A 43 40.76 -8.90 -34.11
CA ILE A 43 40.80 -9.09 -35.55
C ILE A 43 39.43 -8.69 -36.12
N ALA A 44 39.45 -7.82 -37.13
CA ALA A 44 38.28 -7.36 -37.86
C ALA A 44 37.91 -8.32 -39.00
N THR A 45 36.61 -8.61 -39.17
CA THR A 45 36.05 -8.98 -40.49
C THR A 45 34.65 -8.38 -40.67
N LYS A 46 34.52 -7.61 -41.75
CA LYS A 46 33.30 -7.04 -42.32
C LYS A 46 32.31 -8.13 -42.77
N THR A 47 31.01 -7.93 -42.58
CA THR A 47 29.97 -8.16 -43.62
C THR A 47 28.64 -7.48 -43.26
N LYS A 48 27.88 -7.18 -44.31
CA LYS A 48 26.82 -6.17 -44.49
C LYS A 48 25.43 -6.52 -43.92
N PRO A 49 24.53 -5.53 -43.80
CA PRO A 49 23.16 -5.69 -43.29
C PRO A 49 22.22 -6.32 -44.31
N VAL A 50 21.20 -7.04 -43.82
CA VAL A 50 20.09 -7.57 -44.63
C VAL A 50 18.98 -6.51 -44.71
N SER A 51 18.63 -6.19 -45.95
CA SER A 51 17.56 -5.27 -46.35
C SER A 51 16.22 -5.98 -46.52
N VAL A 52 15.17 -5.23 -46.19
CA VAL A 52 13.74 -5.45 -46.50
C VAL A 52 13.45 -5.09 -47.96
N THR A 53 12.64 -5.91 -48.63
CA THR A 53 11.72 -5.66 -49.78
C THR A 53 11.27 -7.04 -50.29
N ASP A 54 10.11 -7.34 -50.85
CA ASP A 54 8.81 -6.71 -51.10
C ASP A 54 7.95 -7.85 -51.69
N LEU A 55 6.62 -7.75 -51.65
CA LEU A 55 5.76 -7.74 -52.86
C LEU A 55 4.27 -7.86 -52.51
N SER A 56 3.58 -6.80 -52.92
CA SER A 56 2.14 -6.58 -53.08
C SER A 56 1.52 -7.55 -54.11
N SER A 57 0.21 -7.82 -54.17
CA SER A 57 -0.85 -6.90 -54.60
C SER A 57 -2.12 -7.74 -54.91
N VAL A 58 -3.34 -7.23 -54.64
CA VAL A 58 -4.53 -7.15 -55.53
C VAL A 58 -5.56 -6.20 -54.87
N SER A 59 -6.22 -5.36 -55.68
CA SER A 59 -6.99 -4.14 -55.34
C SER A 59 -8.53 -4.30 -55.64
N PRO A 60 -9.42 -3.26 -55.69
CA PRO A 60 -10.65 -3.17 -54.89
C PRO A 60 -11.97 -2.96 -55.69
N SER A 61 -13.14 -2.96 -55.01
CA SER A 61 -14.46 -2.43 -55.45
C SER A 61 -15.53 -2.80 -54.39
N LEU A 62 -16.68 -2.16 -54.17
CA LEU A 62 -17.30 -0.86 -54.47
C LEU A 62 -18.61 -0.81 -53.62
N CYS A 63 -18.94 0.34 -53.03
CA CYS A 63 -20.24 0.87 -52.55
C CYS A 63 -21.48 -0.04 -52.32
N PHE A 64 -22.19 0.13 -51.17
CA PHE A 64 -23.57 0.66 -51.15
C PHE A 64 -24.04 1.13 -49.74
N ARG A 65 -24.90 2.15 -49.78
CA ARG A 65 -25.46 3.01 -48.70
C ARG A 65 -26.60 2.32 -47.93
N LEU A 66 -26.88 2.73 -46.68
CA LEU A 66 -27.97 3.67 -46.30
C LEU A 66 -28.26 3.68 -44.79
N ALA A 67 -28.30 4.88 -44.24
CA ALA A 67 -29.00 5.22 -43.00
C ALA A 67 -30.45 5.61 -43.31
N ALA A 68 -31.40 5.13 -42.50
CA ALA A 68 -32.79 5.59 -42.36
C ALA A 68 -33.47 4.64 -41.35
N ARG A 69 -34.40 5.01 -40.46
CA ARG A 69 -35.05 6.26 -40.06
C ARG A 69 -36.04 5.85 -38.94
N MET A 70 -36.53 6.85 -38.20
CA MET A 70 -37.83 6.90 -37.52
C MET A 70 -37.88 6.59 -36.02
N SER A 71 -37.87 7.68 -35.27
CA SER A 71 -38.78 7.97 -34.17
C SER A 71 -40.19 7.39 -34.39
N ARG A 72 -40.75 6.76 -33.36
CA ARG A 72 -42.18 6.83 -33.08
C ARG A 72 -42.43 6.75 -31.58
N THR A 73 -43.01 7.84 -31.10
CA THR A 73 -43.83 8.00 -29.90
C THR A 73 -44.78 6.83 -29.63
N GLN A 74 -44.92 6.43 -28.38
CA GLN A 74 -46.23 6.08 -27.81
C GLN A 74 -46.28 6.36 -26.31
N LYS A 75 -47.26 7.19 -25.94
CA LYS A 75 -47.81 7.37 -24.60
C LYS A 75 -48.28 6.03 -24.05
N LEU A 76 -48.16 5.81 -22.74
CA LEU A 76 -49.24 5.18 -21.97
C LEU A 76 -49.12 5.53 -20.48
N SER A 77 -50.29 5.80 -19.94
CA SER A 77 -50.66 6.38 -18.66
C SER A 77 -50.54 5.42 -17.48
N LEU A 78 -50.37 6.01 -16.30
CA LEU A 78 -50.59 5.45 -14.97
C LEU A 78 -51.93 4.71 -14.84
N PRO A 79 -52.04 3.85 -13.82
CA PRO A 79 -53.11 4.08 -12.85
C PRO A 79 -52.62 4.09 -11.39
N ASP A 80 -53.26 4.97 -10.64
CA ASP A 80 -53.35 5.04 -9.19
C ASP A 80 -53.89 3.73 -8.58
N SER A 81 -53.37 3.38 -7.40
CA SER A 81 -54.10 2.59 -6.41
C SER A 81 -53.90 3.17 -5.01
N ARG A 82 -54.97 3.82 -4.52
CA ARG A 82 -55.21 4.11 -3.10
C ARG A 82 -55.84 2.88 -2.45
N PHE A 83 -55.48 2.58 -1.20
CA PHE A 83 -56.44 2.20 -0.15
C PHE A 83 -55.97 2.72 1.23
N PRO A 84 -56.88 2.93 2.20
CA PRO A 84 -56.76 3.90 3.30
C PRO A 84 -56.64 3.24 4.70
N PHE A 85 -56.26 4.03 5.72
CA PHE A 85 -56.76 3.97 7.12
C PHE A 85 -56.21 5.20 7.88
N GLN A 86 -57.00 6.24 8.13
CA GLN A 86 -57.90 6.53 9.26
C GLN A 86 -57.24 6.86 10.61
N GLU A 87 -57.39 8.15 10.92
CA GLU A 87 -57.14 8.99 12.11
C GLU A 87 -57.47 8.45 13.51
N ALA A 88 -56.72 8.94 14.50
CA ALA A 88 -57.21 9.68 15.68
C ALA A 88 -56.00 10.43 16.32
N SER A 89 -55.97 11.78 16.32
CA SER A 89 -56.52 12.70 17.36
C SER A 89 -55.72 12.65 18.68
N ASP A 90 -55.26 13.74 19.32
CA ASP A 90 -55.36 15.19 19.13
C ASP A 90 -54.57 15.87 20.28
N ARG A 91 -54.26 17.17 20.12
CA ARG A 91 -53.78 18.17 21.12
C ARG A 91 -52.29 18.13 21.53
N GLY A 92 -51.54 19.24 21.56
CA GLY A 92 -51.89 20.64 21.38
C GLY A 92 -50.65 21.54 21.36
N SER A 93 -50.83 22.62 20.62
CA SER A 93 -50.13 23.89 20.43
C SER A 93 -49.07 24.33 21.46
N SER A 94 -47.91 24.79 20.95
CA SER A 94 -47.50 26.20 21.09
C SER A 94 -46.37 26.54 20.13
N GLU A 95 -46.55 27.68 19.46
CA GLU A 95 -45.66 28.30 18.48
C GLU A 95 -44.37 28.80 19.14
N LEU A 96 -43.27 28.87 18.37
CA LEU A 96 -42.58 30.13 18.10
C LEU A 96 -41.54 29.95 16.98
N PHE A 97 -41.72 30.78 15.95
CA PHE A 97 -40.88 30.97 14.78
C PHE A 97 -39.51 31.56 15.15
N THR A 98 -38.43 31.05 14.55
CA THR A 98 -37.38 31.88 13.89
C THR A 98 -36.51 31.00 12.98
N THR A 99 -36.80 31.00 11.68
CA THR A 99 -35.87 30.61 10.62
C THR A 99 -35.89 31.71 9.56
N SER A 100 -34.88 32.57 9.56
CA SER A 100 -34.52 33.36 8.39
C SER A 100 -33.14 33.96 8.59
N LEU A 101 -32.22 33.63 7.69
CA LEU A 101 -31.24 34.52 7.05
C LEU A 101 -30.12 33.65 6.48
N PHE A 102 -30.24 33.23 5.22
CA PHE A 102 -29.13 33.12 4.26
C PHE A 102 -29.69 32.67 2.91
N LYS A 103 -30.31 33.61 2.19
CA LYS A 103 -30.46 33.58 0.73
C LYS A 103 -30.90 34.95 0.24
N VAL A 104 -30.23 35.40 -0.84
CA VAL A 104 -30.53 36.56 -1.72
C VAL A 104 -29.60 37.77 -1.51
N TRP A 105 -28.50 37.81 -2.26
CA TRP A 105 -28.13 38.84 -3.26
C TRP A 105 -26.79 38.40 -3.89
N CYS A 106 -26.66 38.14 -5.20
CA CYS A 106 -26.46 39.17 -6.20
C CYS A 106 -26.89 38.69 -7.61
N LEU A 107 -27.99 39.27 -8.11
CA LEU A 107 -28.39 39.30 -9.52
C LEU A 107 -28.65 40.77 -9.86
N ARG A 108 -27.73 41.42 -10.60
CA ARG A 108 -27.97 42.45 -11.64
C ARG A 108 -26.68 43.22 -11.96
N CYS A 109 -26.19 43.07 -13.20
CA CYS A 109 -25.62 44.13 -14.03
C CYS A 109 -25.78 43.75 -15.52
N PRO A 110 -25.90 44.72 -16.46
CA PRO A 110 -26.59 44.57 -17.76
C PRO A 110 -25.69 44.05 -18.90
N PRO A 111 -26.24 43.67 -20.07
CA PRO A 111 -25.44 43.18 -21.18
C PRO A 111 -24.86 44.34 -21.98
N VAL A 112 -23.55 44.31 -22.24
CA VAL A 112 -22.91 45.13 -23.29
C VAL A 112 -22.35 44.16 -24.32
N ALA A 113 -22.90 44.22 -25.52
CA ALA A 113 -22.39 43.52 -26.68
C ALA A 113 -21.13 44.25 -27.18
N HIS A 114 -20.00 43.56 -27.23
CA HIS A 114 -18.90 43.93 -28.11
C HIS A 114 -18.25 42.69 -28.72
N GLN A 115 -17.94 42.85 -29.99
CA GLN A 115 -17.57 41.88 -31.00
C GLN A 115 -16.07 41.55 -30.93
N TRP A 116 -15.75 40.25 -30.94
CA TRP A 116 -14.53 39.57 -31.38
C TRP A 116 -13.22 40.37 -31.54
N GLY A 117 -12.20 39.96 -30.77
CA GLY A 117 -10.78 40.15 -31.05
C GLY A 117 -10.00 39.02 -30.39
N GLY A 118 -9.37 38.15 -31.19
CA GLY A 118 -8.76 36.91 -30.73
C GLY A 118 -7.51 37.11 -29.88
N ALA A 119 -7.38 36.29 -28.84
CA ALA A 119 -6.11 35.92 -28.23
C ALA A 119 -6.25 34.49 -27.70
N SER A 120 -5.23 33.69 -27.98
CA SER A 120 -5.17 32.24 -27.79
C SER A 120 -5.14 31.86 -26.30
N ASP A 121 -6.28 31.43 -25.76
CA ASP A 121 -6.34 30.70 -24.49
C ASP A 121 -6.09 29.20 -24.72
N LYS A 122 -4.83 28.79 -24.57
CA LYS A 122 -4.49 27.40 -24.25
C LYS A 122 -4.77 27.16 -22.75
N VAL A 123 -6.05 27.07 -22.39
CA VAL A 123 -6.43 26.55 -21.07
C VAL A 123 -6.35 25.02 -21.12
N THR A 124 -5.46 24.50 -20.28
CA THR A 124 -5.18 23.08 -20.04
C THR A 124 -6.48 22.28 -19.91
N GLY A 125 -6.67 21.32 -20.83
CA GLY A 125 -7.80 20.41 -20.81
C GLY A 125 -7.80 19.57 -19.54
N ARG A 126 -8.76 19.82 -18.64
CA ARG A 126 -9.22 18.79 -17.70
C ARG A 126 -9.82 17.67 -18.53
N ARG A 127 -9.02 16.63 -18.81
CA ARG A 127 -9.50 15.42 -19.46
C ARG A 127 -10.47 14.74 -18.48
N ALA A 128 -11.76 14.93 -18.69
CA ALA A 128 -12.75 13.96 -18.24
C ALA A 128 -12.35 12.62 -18.88
N ARG A 129 -11.82 11.68 -18.07
CA ARG A 129 -11.52 10.32 -18.52
C ARG A 129 -12.85 9.67 -18.93
N LYS A 130 -13.16 9.75 -20.22
CA LYS A 130 -14.33 9.11 -20.82
C LYS A 130 -13.98 7.65 -21.05
N VAL A 131 -14.18 6.82 -20.03
CA VAL A 131 -14.31 5.37 -20.21
C VAL A 131 -15.75 5.14 -20.66
N GLU A 132 -15.95 4.56 -21.84
CA GLU A 132 -17.29 4.14 -22.27
C GLU A 132 -17.85 3.16 -21.20
N GLY A 133 -18.95 3.53 -20.55
CA GLY A 133 -19.52 2.78 -19.42
C GLY A 133 -19.50 3.49 -18.05
N GLY A 134 -18.95 4.71 -17.95
CA GLY A 134 -18.91 5.46 -16.70
C GLY A 134 -17.85 4.93 -15.72
N VAL A 135 -17.25 5.81 -14.93
CA VAL A 135 -16.30 5.40 -13.89
C VAL A 135 -17.10 4.84 -12.72
N PHE A 136 -17.16 3.51 -12.64
CA PHE A 136 -17.81 2.82 -11.54
C PHE A 136 -16.89 2.82 -10.32
N PHE A 137 -17.36 3.40 -9.21
CA PHE A 137 -16.62 3.46 -7.95
C PHE A 137 -17.11 2.37 -7.01
N PRO A 138 -16.19 1.62 -6.36
CA PRO A 138 -16.60 0.59 -5.44
C PRO A 138 -17.23 1.24 -4.20
N LYS A 139 -18.29 0.63 -3.65
CA LYS A 139 -18.79 1.07 -2.35
C LYS A 139 -17.77 0.71 -1.27
N PRO A 140 -17.61 1.55 -0.23
CA PRO A 140 -16.62 1.31 0.82
C PRO A 140 -16.73 -0.07 1.47
N GLU A 141 -17.96 -0.57 1.65
CA GLU A 141 -18.28 -1.88 2.24
C GLU A 141 -17.81 -3.09 1.41
N ASN A 142 -17.56 -2.89 0.11
CA ASN A 142 -17.14 -3.95 -0.82
C ASN A 142 -15.67 -3.83 -1.24
N ALA A 143 -15.07 -2.66 -1.02
CA ALA A 143 -13.71 -2.34 -1.42
C ALA A 143 -12.68 -2.77 -0.36
N VAL A 144 -11.43 -2.95 -0.80
CA VAL A 144 -10.28 -3.00 0.09
C VAL A 144 -9.77 -1.58 0.28
N THR A 145 -10.17 -0.93 1.36
CA THR A 145 -9.87 0.48 1.64
C THR A 145 -8.45 0.62 2.17
N VAL A 146 -7.59 1.33 1.43
CA VAL A 146 -6.21 1.65 1.80
C VAL A 146 -6.10 3.16 2.00
N ALA A 147 -5.99 3.56 3.27
CA ALA A 147 -5.80 4.95 3.63
C ALA A 147 -4.32 5.31 3.71
N VAL A 148 -3.90 6.38 3.04
CA VAL A 148 -2.50 6.79 2.94
C VAL A 148 -2.39 8.25 3.35
N SER A 149 -1.46 8.57 4.26
CA SER A 149 -1.21 9.95 4.63
C SER A 149 -0.53 10.74 3.50
N SER A 150 -0.88 12.00 3.33
CA SER A 150 -0.20 12.89 2.35
C SER A 150 1.33 12.91 2.52
N ARG A 151 1.82 12.80 3.75
CA ARG A 151 3.25 12.79 4.10
C ARG A 151 4.00 11.53 3.69
N VAL A 152 3.32 10.43 3.35
CA VAL A 152 4.00 9.22 2.84
C VAL A 152 3.74 9.02 1.35
N LEU A 153 2.63 9.56 0.84
CA LEU A 153 2.36 9.54 -0.60
C LEU A 153 3.23 10.52 -1.37
N PHE A 154 3.51 11.69 -0.77
CA PHE A 154 4.27 12.77 -1.38
C PHE A 154 5.37 13.28 -0.46
N ARG A 155 6.48 13.72 -1.07
CA ARG A 155 7.56 14.43 -0.38
C ARG A 155 7.11 15.83 -0.02
N THR A 156 7.04 16.09 1.29
CA THR A 156 6.50 17.31 1.90
C THR A 156 7.41 17.83 3.02
N GLU A 157 8.68 17.41 3.04
CA GLU A 157 9.66 17.70 4.08
C GLU A 157 10.04 19.18 4.13
N LEU A 158 9.97 19.89 3.00
CA LEU A 158 10.19 21.33 2.95
C LEU A 158 9.03 22.06 3.62
N GLU A 159 7.80 21.70 3.25
CA GLU A 159 6.57 22.25 3.77
C GLU A 159 6.41 21.99 5.26
N GLN A 160 6.79 20.80 5.71
CA GLN A 160 6.79 20.43 7.12
C GLN A 160 7.76 21.31 7.92
N ARG A 161 8.97 21.58 7.37
CA ARG A 161 9.92 22.51 8.01
C ARG A 161 9.36 23.92 8.10
N VAL A 162 8.64 24.40 7.09
CA VAL A 162 7.97 25.71 7.14
C VAL A 162 6.94 25.73 8.27
N PHE A 163 6.10 24.70 8.40
CA PHE A 163 5.12 24.59 9.48
C PHE A 163 5.77 24.58 10.87
N GLU A 164 6.80 23.76 11.06
CA GLU A 164 7.47 23.60 12.36
C GLU A 164 8.22 24.87 12.79
N GLN A 165 8.84 25.58 11.84
CA GLN A 165 9.68 26.74 12.16
C GLN A 165 8.91 28.06 12.16
N LYS A 166 7.90 28.22 11.29
CA LYS A 166 7.21 29.50 11.05
C LYS A 166 5.73 29.46 11.41
N GLY A 167 5.18 28.30 11.76
CA GLY A 167 3.80 28.13 12.19
C GLY A 167 2.80 28.04 11.04
N VAL A 168 1.51 27.93 11.43
CA VAL A 168 0.37 27.68 10.53
C VAL A 168 0.23 28.74 9.44
N GLU A 169 0.28 30.03 9.78
CA GLU A 169 -0.04 31.08 8.82
C GLU A 169 0.97 31.12 7.67
N GLU A 170 2.25 30.95 7.99
CA GLU A 170 3.30 30.93 6.97
C GLU A 170 3.29 29.67 6.14
N TYR A 171 2.97 28.54 6.76
CA TYR A 171 2.73 27.31 6.04
C TYR A 171 1.56 27.45 5.05
N LEU A 172 0.45 28.06 5.43
CA LEU A 172 -0.69 28.28 4.54
C LEU A 172 -0.33 29.18 3.37
N ARG A 173 0.35 30.31 3.63
CA ARG A 173 0.82 31.21 2.57
C ARG A 173 1.74 30.49 1.60
N TYR A 174 2.71 29.72 2.12
CA TYR A 174 3.62 28.93 1.30
C TYR A 174 2.87 27.94 0.40
N GLN A 175 1.89 27.21 0.95
CA GLN A 175 1.09 26.25 0.18
C GLN A 175 0.25 26.90 -0.93
N ILE A 176 -0.26 28.10 -0.71
CA ILE A 176 -1.03 28.87 -1.70
C ILE A 176 -0.11 29.37 -2.82
N GLU A 177 1.04 29.95 -2.46
CA GLU A 177 2.02 30.47 -3.44
C GLU A 177 2.52 29.35 -4.38
N HIS A 178 2.62 28.12 -3.87
CA HIS A 178 3.13 26.96 -4.61
C HIS A 178 2.00 26.01 -5.04
N GLU A 179 0.73 26.46 -5.10
CA GLU A 179 -0.43 25.57 -5.32
C GLU A 179 -0.38 24.79 -6.66
N ASN A 180 0.33 25.32 -7.65
CA ASN A 180 0.49 24.73 -8.98
C ASN A 180 1.82 23.97 -9.14
N GLU A 181 2.62 23.89 -8.08
CA GLU A 181 3.87 23.14 -8.05
C GLU A 181 3.63 21.76 -7.42
N PRO A 182 3.57 20.69 -8.23
CA PRO A 182 3.24 19.36 -7.74
C PRO A 182 4.34 18.82 -6.82
N PHE A 183 3.94 18.09 -5.77
CA PHE A 183 4.91 17.43 -4.91
C PHE A 183 5.61 16.28 -5.62
N ALA A 184 6.87 16.01 -5.24
CA ALA A 184 7.58 14.83 -5.69
C ALA A 184 6.99 13.55 -5.06
N PRO A 185 7.07 12.40 -5.76
CA PRO A 185 6.65 11.10 -5.22
C PRO A 185 7.32 10.74 -3.89
N GLY A 186 6.51 10.29 -2.92
CA GLY A 186 6.96 9.75 -1.64
C GLY A 186 7.09 8.22 -1.64
N PRO A 187 7.48 7.62 -0.50
CA PRO A 187 7.74 6.17 -0.38
C PRO A 187 6.51 5.30 -0.64
N ALA A 188 5.30 5.77 -0.38
CA ALA A 188 4.07 5.02 -0.66
C ALA A 188 3.63 5.11 -2.14
N PHE A 189 4.26 5.96 -2.95
CA PHE A 189 3.83 6.22 -4.32
C PHE A 189 3.90 4.96 -5.20
N PRO A 190 5.01 4.19 -5.25
CA PRO A 190 5.05 2.97 -6.06
C PRO A 190 4.01 1.94 -5.61
N PHE A 191 3.78 1.82 -4.31
CA PHE A 191 2.75 0.94 -3.76
C PHE A 191 1.35 1.34 -4.26
N VAL A 192 0.99 2.62 -4.21
CA VAL A 192 -0.30 3.12 -4.75
C VAL A 192 -0.43 2.84 -6.25
N LYS A 193 0.63 3.04 -7.04
CA LYS A 193 0.63 2.69 -8.46
C LYS A 193 0.38 1.19 -8.69
N ALA A 194 0.98 0.32 -7.89
CA ALA A 194 0.75 -1.12 -7.99
C ALA A 194 -0.69 -1.51 -7.64
N LEU A 195 -1.32 -0.86 -6.65
CA LEU A 195 -2.76 -1.05 -6.36
C LEU A 195 -3.63 -0.68 -7.57
N GLU A 196 -3.31 0.43 -8.26
CA GLU A 196 -3.99 0.84 -9.49
C GLU A 196 -3.80 -0.18 -10.61
N THR A 197 -2.60 -0.74 -10.78
CA THR A 197 -2.32 -1.80 -11.76
C THR A 197 -3.19 -3.02 -11.49
N VAL A 198 -3.29 -3.46 -10.23
CA VAL A 198 -4.17 -4.58 -9.84
C VAL A 198 -5.63 -4.25 -10.14
N ASN A 199 -6.08 -3.03 -9.82
CA ASN A 199 -7.44 -2.58 -10.10
C ASN A 199 -7.76 -2.59 -11.60
N ALA A 200 -6.83 -2.17 -12.45
CA ALA A 200 -6.99 -2.21 -13.91
C ALA A 200 -7.21 -3.65 -14.38
N ARG A 201 -6.36 -4.59 -13.93
CA ARG A 201 -6.50 -6.02 -14.26
C ARG A 201 -7.80 -6.62 -13.73
N LEU A 202 -8.23 -6.25 -12.53
CA LEU A 202 -9.52 -6.70 -11.97
C LEU A 202 -10.70 -6.19 -12.79
N ARG A 203 -10.66 -4.94 -13.25
CA ARG A 203 -11.73 -4.36 -14.09
C ARG A 203 -11.82 -5.03 -15.47
N GLU A 204 -10.69 -5.42 -16.05
CA GLU A 204 -10.69 -6.21 -17.29
C GLU A 204 -11.40 -7.55 -17.14
N LEU A 205 -11.15 -8.25 -16.02
CA LEU A 205 -11.71 -9.57 -15.75
C LEU A 205 -13.14 -9.52 -15.19
N TYR A 206 -13.46 -8.46 -14.46
CA TYR A 206 -14.71 -8.26 -13.73
C TYR A 206 -15.20 -6.80 -13.83
N PRO A 207 -15.71 -6.35 -14.99
CA PRO A 207 -16.04 -4.94 -15.23
C PRO A 207 -17.07 -4.34 -14.27
N GLN A 208 -17.94 -5.17 -13.69
CA GLN A 208 -19.04 -4.75 -12.79
C GLN A 208 -18.72 -4.99 -11.30
N SER A 209 -17.52 -5.47 -10.97
CA SER A 209 -17.20 -5.81 -9.59
C SER A 209 -16.74 -4.58 -8.81
N GLU A 210 -17.29 -4.43 -7.60
CA GLU A 210 -16.87 -3.43 -6.61
C GLU A 210 -15.69 -3.90 -5.73
N GLU A 211 -15.25 -5.15 -5.84
CA GLU A 211 -14.15 -5.64 -5.00
C GLU A 211 -12.81 -5.26 -5.64
N LEU A 212 -12.43 -4.01 -5.38
CA LEU A 212 -11.23 -3.33 -5.86
C LEU A 212 -10.53 -2.67 -4.66
N PHE A 213 -9.30 -2.23 -4.84
CA PHE A 213 -8.70 -1.29 -3.89
C PHE A 213 -9.38 0.08 -3.99
N ASP A 214 -9.75 0.65 -2.84
CA ASP A 214 -10.18 2.04 -2.72
C ASP A 214 -9.11 2.83 -1.96
N ILE A 215 -8.43 3.73 -2.66
CA ILE A 215 -7.31 4.49 -2.12
C ILE A 215 -7.85 5.82 -1.58
N VAL A 216 -7.62 6.06 -0.29
CA VAL A 216 -8.11 7.26 0.38
C VAL A 216 -6.93 8.08 0.88
N LEU A 217 -6.84 9.35 0.44
CA LEU A 217 -5.83 10.27 0.93
C LEU A 217 -6.26 10.88 2.26
N VAL A 218 -5.38 10.84 3.26
CA VAL A 218 -5.62 11.43 4.58
C VAL A 218 -4.60 12.54 4.82
N THR A 219 -5.07 13.72 5.20
CA THR A 219 -4.20 14.82 5.61
C THR A 219 -4.73 15.52 6.85
N TYR A 220 -3.79 15.90 7.70
CA TYR A 220 -4.03 16.67 8.91
C TYR A 220 -4.10 18.16 8.61
N ASN A 221 -3.76 18.56 7.39
CA ASN A 221 -3.63 19.95 7.01
C ASN A 221 -5.00 20.61 6.85
N HIS A 222 -4.98 21.95 6.90
CA HIS A 222 -6.14 22.77 6.63
C HIS A 222 -6.63 22.60 5.19
N ALA A 223 -7.94 22.77 4.97
CA ALA A 223 -8.60 22.59 3.66
C ALA A 223 -7.96 23.41 2.52
N HIS A 224 -7.38 24.57 2.83
CA HIS A 224 -6.69 25.43 1.84
C HIS A 224 -5.48 24.75 1.18
N VAL A 225 -4.83 23.79 1.85
CA VAL A 225 -3.73 23.00 1.27
C VAL A 225 -4.22 21.96 0.25
N GLY A 226 -5.53 21.71 0.23
CA GLY A 226 -6.15 20.66 -0.59
C GLY A 226 -5.97 20.88 -2.08
N ILE A 227 -5.91 22.14 -2.53
CA ILE A 227 -5.76 22.47 -3.97
C ILE A 227 -4.43 21.93 -4.49
N ARG A 228 -3.33 22.18 -3.79
CA ARG A 228 -2.01 21.67 -4.20
C ARG A 228 -1.95 20.15 -4.21
N LEU A 229 -2.58 19.49 -3.24
CA LEU A 229 -2.69 18.03 -3.20
C LEU A 229 -3.49 17.48 -4.40
N ILE A 230 -4.63 18.08 -4.72
CA ILE A 230 -5.45 17.70 -5.89
C ILE A 230 -4.67 17.92 -7.19
N ASN A 231 -3.99 19.07 -7.33
CA ASN A 231 -3.14 19.36 -8.48
C ASN A 231 -2.02 18.33 -8.61
N THR A 232 -1.42 17.91 -7.49
CA THR A 232 -0.38 16.87 -7.45
C THR A 232 -0.93 15.49 -7.86
N ILE A 233 -2.08 15.07 -7.34
CA ILE A 233 -2.78 13.82 -7.72
C ILE A 233 -3.03 13.81 -9.24
N ASN A 234 -3.54 14.92 -9.77
CA ASN A 234 -3.83 15.07 -11.20
C ASN A 234 -2.55 15.06 -12.04
N HIS A 235 -1.51 15.76 -11.61
CA HIS A 235 -0.21 15.80 -12.28
C HIS A 235 0.39 14.40 -12.44
N HIS A 236 0.33 13.60 -11.38
CA HIS A 236 0.84 12.22 -11.34
C HIS A 236 -0.15 11.18 -11.91
N ASN A 237 -1.32 11.62 -12.40
CA ASN A 237 -2.39 10.77 -12.91
C ASN A 237 -2.88 9.68 -11.93
N LEU A 238 -2.79 9.95 -10.62
CA LEU A 238 -3.29 9.03 -9.60
C LEU A 238 -4.83 8.99 -9.63
N PHE A 239 -5.40 7.83 -9.34
CA PHE A 239 -6.83 7.60 -9.25
C PHE A 239 -7.24 7.58 -7.78
N ILE A 240 -7.29 8.78 -7.19
CA ILE A 240 -7.68 9.03 -5.81
C ILE A 240 -8.80 10.06 -5.82
N GLU A 241 -10.00 9.62 -5.51
CA GLU A 241 -11.22 10.47 -5.52
C GLU A 241 -11.72 10.78 -4.10
N ARG A 242 -11.22 10.05 -3.10
CA ARG A 242 -11.60 10.22 -1.70
C ARG A 242 -10.43 10.82 -0.94
N PHE A 243 -10.69 11.94 -0.28
CA PHE A 243 -9.73 12.63 0.57
C PHE A 243 -10.41 13.08 1.86
N CYS A 244 -9.70 12.98 2.98
CA CYS A 244 -10.08 13.62 4.24
C CYS A 244 -9.01 14.61 4.67
N MET A 245 -9.48 15.80 5.00
CA MET A 245 -8.68 16.89 5.55
C MET A 245 -9.25 17.22 6.93
N THR A 246 -8.51 16.90 7.99
CA THR A 246 -9.05 17.01 9.35
C THR A 246 -8.76 18.33 10.05
N GLY A 247 -7.98 19.24 9.42
CA GLY A 247 -7.63 20.53 10.00
C GLY A 247 -6.98 20.44 11.38
N GLY A 248 -6.18 19.39 11.61
CA GLY A 248 -5.49 19.11 12.88
C GLY A 248 -6.20 18.10 13.79
N SER A 249 -7.45 17.73 13.50
CA SER A 249 -8.16 16.70 14.27
C SER A 249 -7.66 15.29 13.96
N SER A 250 -7.84 14.34 14.88
CA SER A 250 -7.42 12.95 14.64
C SER A 250 -8.29 12.29 13.55
N PRO A 251 -7.71 11.61 12.54
CA PRO A 251 -8.45 11.01 11.43
C PRO A 251 -9.06 9.65 11.78
N ILE A 252 -8.75 9.09 12.96
CA ILE A 252 -9.06 7.70 13.30
C ILE A 252 -10.56 7.40 13.25
N GLY A 253 -11.41 8.34 13.70
CA GLY A 253 -12.87 8.19 13.58
C GLY A 253 -13.34 8.03 12.13
N TYR A 254 -12.72 8.76 11.20
CA TYR A 254 -13.01 8.62 9.77
C TYR A 254 -12.48 7.31 9.20
N LEU A 255 -11.25 6.90 9.58
CA LEU A 255 -10.68 5.62 9.17
C LEU A 255 -11.59 4.44 9.56
N LYS A 256 -12.14 4.48 10.77
CA LYS A 256 -13.09 3.48 11.28
C LYS A 256 -14.41 3.51 10.51
N ALA A 257 -14.98 4.69 10.27
CA ALA A 257 -16.22 4.86 9.51
C ALA A 257 -16.10 4.35 8.06
N TRP A 258 -14.90 4.41 7.49
CA TRP A 258 -14.61 3.91 6.15
C TRP A 258 -14.23 2.43 6.08
N GLN A 259 -14.23 1.72 7.21
CA GLN A 259 -13.83 0.31 7.28
C GLN A 259 -12.44 0.08 6.68
N THR A 260 -11.49 0.97 7.03
CA THR A 260 -10.12 0.95 6.50
C THR A 260 -9.44 -0.39 6.76
N ASN A 261 -8.95 -1.04 5.71
CA ASN A 261 -8.22 -2.31 5.79
C ASN A 261 -6.73 -2.11 6.06
N LEU A 262 -6.17 -0.98 5.65
CA LEU A 262 -4.78 -0.61 5.93
C LEU A 262 -4.62 0.91 6.00
N TYR A 263 -3.96 1.41 7.05
CA TYR A 263 -3.58 2.80 7.20
C TYR A 263 -2.05 2.98 7.21
N LEU A 264 -1.54 3.81 6.29
CA LEU A 264 -0.11 4.13 6.18
C LEU A 264 0.14 5.60 6.50
N SER A 265 1.02 5.87 7.46
CA SER A 265 1.31 7.24 7.92
C SER A 265 2.78 7.46 8.24
N ALA A 266 3.24 8.70 8.12
CA ALA A 266 4.55 9.10 8.65
C ALA A 266 4.49 9.41 10.16
N ASP A 267 3.28 9.52 10.71
CA ASP A 267 3.03 9.84 12.12
C ASP A 267 2.80 8.57 12.93
N ALA A 268 3.79 8.21 13.76
CA ALA A 268 3.76 7.02 14.59
C ALA A 268 2.71 7.06 15.72
N ASP A 269 2.37 8.25 16.24
CA ASP A 269 1.30 8.39 17.25
C ASP A 269 -0.04 8.01 16.62
N LYS A 270 -0.28 8.46 15.39
CA LYS A 270 -1.53 8.18 14.68
C LYS A 270 -1.64 6.73 14.24
N VAL A 271 -0.52 6.10 13.92
CA VAL A 271 -0.48 4.64 13.68
C VAL A 271 -0.85 3.88 14.95
N ARG A 272 -0.33 4.28 16.12
CA ARG A 272 -0.70 3.67 17.40
C ARG A 272 -2.19 3.86 17.74
N GLU A 273 -2.72 5.06 17.53
CA GLU A 273 -4.15 5.33 17.72
C GLU A 273 -5.01 4.45 16.80
N ALA A 274 -4.61 4.26 15.53
CA ALA A 274 -5.32 3.40 14.58
C ALA A 274 -5.31 1.92 15.01
N LEU A 275 -4.13 1.40 15.40
CA LEU A 275 -3.98 0.03 15.88
C LEU A 275 -4.83 -0.23 17.14
N ALA A 276 -4.91 0.74 18.06
CA ALA A 276 -5.74 0.65 19.26
C ALA A 276 -7.24 0.53 18.95
N GLU A 277 -7.69 1.08 17.81
CA GLU A 277 -9.06 0.97 17.31
C GLU A 277 -9.30 -0.27 16.42
N GLY A 278 -8.31 -1.18 16.34
CA GLY A 278 -8.39 -2.41 15.55
C GLY A 278 -8.19 -2.21 14.04
N ILE A 279 -7.63 -1.06 13.63
CA ILE A 279 -7.31 -0.76 12.23
C ILE A 279 -5.87 -1.18 11.97
N ALA A 280 -5.64 -2.04 10.98
CA ALA A 280 -4.29 -2.40 10.57
C ALA A 280 -3.54 -1.15 10.10
N ALA A 281 -2.40 -0.84 10.72
CA ALA A 281 -1.67 0.38 10.42
C ALA A 281 -0.16 0.20 10.59
N ALA A 282 0.59 0.99 9.83
CA ALA A 282 2.05 0.99 9.89
C ALA A 282 2.62 2.40 9.65
N THR A 283 3.74 2.67 10.32
CA THR A 283 4.52 3.89 10.17
C THR A 283 5.49 3.72 9.01
N MET A 284 5.39 4.56 7.98
CA MET A 284 6.34 4.57 6.87
C MET A 284 7.34 5.70 7.04
N PHE A 285 8.58 5.44 6.62
CA PHE A 285 9.67 6.39 6.72
C PHE A 285 10.05 6.90 5.34
N MET A 286 10.48 8.16 5.28
CA MET A 286 11.13 8.67 4.08
C MET A 286 12.48 7.99 3.93
N THR A 287 12.78 7.50 2.74
CA THR A 287 14.09 6.97 2.39
C THR A 287 14.66 7.74 1.20
N GLU A 288 15.97 7.94 1.22
CA GLU A 288 16.70 8.55 0.11
C GLU A 288 17.04 7.51 -0.97
N LYS A 289 17.20 6.24 -0.55
CA LYS A 289 17.48 5.12 -1.43
C LYS A 289 16.18 4.35 -1.68
N LEU A 290 15.69 4.40 -2.92
CA LEU A 290 14.54 3.64 -3.37
C LEU A 290 14.98 2.70 -4.48
N THR A 291 14.89 1.40 -4.21
CA THR A 291 15.10 0.36 -5.23
C THR A 291 13.90 0.33 -6.17
N GLU A 292 14.15 0.12 -7.46
CA GLU A 292 13.09 -0.06 -8.45
C GLU A 292 12.26 -1.31 -8.15
N VAL A 293 10.94 -1.14 -8.16
CA VAL A 293 9.97 -2.22 -7.88
C VAL A 293 9.21 -2.58 -9.16
N SER A 294 8.53 -3.73 -9.15
CA SER A 294 7.79 -4.21 -10.32
C SER A 294 6.58 -3.32 -10.65
N GLU A 295 6.48 -2.83 -11.89
CA GLU A 295 5.31 -2.06 -12.33
C GLU A 295 4.07 -2.94 -12.63
N SER A 296 4.28 -4.23 -12.86
CA SER A 296 3.23 -5.18 -13.26
C SER A 296 2.64 -5.98 -12.10
N GLN A 297 3.32 -6.04 -10.96
CA GLN A 297 2.90 -6.81 -9.79
C GLN A 297 2.95 -5.97 -8.52
N LEU A 298 1.88 -6.00 -7.73
CA LEU A 298 1.90 -5.66 -6.32
C LEU A 298 2.63 -6.75 -5.52
N ARG A 299 3.73 -6.38 -4.86
CA ARG A 299 4.50 -7.27 -3.98
C ARG A 299 4.44 -6.75 -2.55
N VAL A 300 3.88 -7.54 -1.64
CA VAL A 300 3.71 -7.18 -0.23
C VAL A 300 4.40 -8.22 0.64
N ALA A 301 5.39 -7.78 1.43
CA ALA A 301 6.12 -8.64 2.33
C ALA A 301 5.75 -8.36 3.78
N PHE A 302 5.64 -9.42 4.57
CA PHE A 302 5.25 -9.37 5.98
C PHE A 302 6.24 -10.14 6.83
N ASP A 303 6.59 -9.59 7.99
CA ASP A 303 7.03 -10.43 9.09
C ASP A 303 5.88 -11.31 9.61
N GLY A 304 6.24 -12.38 10.32
CA GLY A 304 5.30 -13.29 10.95
C GLY A 304 4.77 -12.74 12.26
N ASP A 305 5.60 -12.85 13.31
CA ASP A 305 5.21 -12.55 14.69
C ASP A 305 4.96 -11.05 14.89
N ALA A 306 4.00 -10.69 15.74
CA ALA A 306 3.55 -9.31 15.99
C ALA A 306 3.08 -8.49 14.76
N VAL A 307 3.01 -9.11 13.57
CA VAL A 307 2.50 -8.52 12.33
C VAL A 307 1.31 -9.31 11.80
N LEU A 308 1.53 -10.55 11.37
CA LEU A 308 0.47 -11.47 10.92
C LEU A 308 -0.07 -12.32 12.07
N PHE A 309 0.81 -12.75 12.95
CA PHE A 309 0.49 -13.50 14.17
C PHE A 309 0.58 -12.59 15.39
N SER A 310 0.03 -13.04 16.51
CA SER A 310 0.17 -12.35 17.78
C SER A 310 1.63 -12.33 18.26
N ASP A 311 1.91 -11.59 19.33
CA ASP A 311 3.21 -11.55 19.99
C ASP A 311 3.38 -12.67 21.04
N GLU A 312 2.52 -13.70 21.03
CA GLU A 312 2.56 -14.82 21.99
C GLU A 312 3.94 -15.51 22.02
N SER A 313 4.41 -15.93 20.85
CA SER A 313 5.69 -16.60 20.68
C SER A 313 6.87 -15.71 21.11
N GLU A 314 6.78 -14.41 20.84
CA GLU A 314 7.82 -13.44 21.22
C GLU A 314 7.89 -13.25 22.75
N ARG A 315 6.72 -13.24 23.43
CA ARG A 315 6.66 -13.17 24.91
C ARG A 315 7.37 -14.34 25.56
N ILE A 316 7.17 -15.55 25.03
CA ILE A 316 7.77 -16.78 25.56
C ILE A 316 9.29 -16.74 25.37
N PHE A 317 9.75 -16.35 24.18
CA PHE A 317 11.17 -16.18 23.90
C PHE A 317 11.83 -15.16 24.84
N LYS A 318 11.21 -13.99 25.04
CA LYS A 318 11.73 -12.94 25.93
C LYS A 318 11.71 -13.35 27.42
N ALA A 319 10.71 -14.12 27.85
CA ALA A 319 10.59 -14.54 29.25
C ALA A 319 11.44 -15.77 29.60
N HIS A 320 11.64 -16.70 28.66
CA HIS A 320 12.13 -18.04 28.95
C HIS A 320 13.26 -18.52 28.03
N GLY A 321 13.67 -17.73 27.03
CA GLY A 321 14.76 -18.05 26.12
C GLY A 321 14.39 -19.01 24.97
N LEU A 322 15.39 -19.33 24.13
CA LEU A 322 15.22 -20.11 22.90
C LEU A 322 14.73 -21.54 23.14
N ASP A 323 15.29 -22.24 24.12
CA ASP A 323 14.95 -23.65 24.36
C ASP A 323 13.47 -23.83 24.70
N LYS A 324 12.95 -22.91 25.54
CA LYS A 324 11.54 -22.91 25.92
C LYS A 324 10.63 -22.47 24.80
N PHE A 325 11.09 -21.56 23.94
CA PHE A 325 10.39 -21.22 22.71
C PHE A 325 10.26 -22.43 21.78
N PHE A 326 11.33 -23.18 21.52
CA PHE A 326 11.27 -24.35 20.63
C PHE A 326 10.39 -25.46 21.21
N GLN A 327 10.48 -25.74 22.51
CA GLN A 327 9.57 -26.68 23.18
C GLN A 327 8.12 -26.24 23.01
N HIS A 328 7.82 -24.96 23.26
CA HIS A 328 6.48 -24.43 23.12
C HIS A 328 5.93 -24.55 21.70
N GLU A 329 6.74 -24.24 20.68
CA GLU A 329 6.32 -24.36 19.28
C GLU A 329 6.10 -25.81 18.86
N GLN A 330 6.91 -26.75 19.39
CA GLN A 330 6.73 -28.19 19.15
C GLN A 330 5.46 -28.72 19.82
N ASP A 331 5.23 -28.38 21.09
CA ASP A 331 4.07 -28.83 21.86
C ASP A 331 2.75 -28.25 21.30
N ASN A 332 2.81 -27.08 20.67
CA ASN A 332 1.66 -26.37 20.11
C ASN A 332 1.61 -26.40 18.58
N GLU A 333 2.31 -27.33 17.92
CA GLU A 333 2.41 -27.35 16.45
C GLU A 333 1.03 -27.40 15.75
N ASP A 334 0.05 -28.08 16.36
CA ASP A 334 -1.33 -28.20 15.88
C ASP A 334 -2.29 -27.17 16.48
N THR A 335 -1.83 -26.34 17.41
CA THR A 335 -2.60 -25.21 17.95
C THR A 335 -2.33 -23.98 17.09
N LEU A 336 -3.39 -23.35 16.57
CA LEU A 336 -3.22 -22.16 15.72
C LEU A 336 -2.60 -21.00 16.50
N LEU A 337 -1.81 -20.17 15.82
CA LEU A 337 -1.37 -18.89 16.39
C LEU A 337 -2.55 -17.91 16.43
N ASP A 338 -2.58 -17.08 17.47
CA ASP A 338 -3.48 -15.93 17.51
C ASP A 338 -3.13 -14.92 16.41
N HIS A 339 -4.08 -14.05 16.08
CA HIS A 339 -3.92 -13.10 14.98
C HIS A 339 -3.18 -11.83 15.39
N GLY A 340 -2.32 -11.36 14.48
CA GLY A 340 -1.70 -10.05 14.54
C GLY A 340 -2.56 -8.97 13.87
N PRO A 341 -2.13 -7.70 13.98
CA PRO A 341 -2.91 -6.56 13.49
C PRO A 341 -3.09 -6.54 11.97
N LEU A 342 -2.19 -7.13 11.18
CA LEU A 342 -2.24 -7.09 9.71
C LEU A 342 -2.92 -8.31 9.09
N LYS A 343 -3.42 -9.28 9.88
CA LYS A 343 -4.14 -10.46 9.35
C LYS A 343 -5.30 -10.05 8.43
N GLY A 344 -6.12 -9.08 8.84
CA GLY A 344 -7.29 -8.65 8.07
C GLY A 344 -6.91 -8.06 6.70
N PHE A 345 -5.76 -7.38 6.61
CA PHE A 345 -5.24 -6.89 5.34
C PHE A 345 -4.75 -8.02 4.44
N LEU A 346 -4.05 -9.01 5.00
CA LEU A 346 -3.66 -10.22 4.26
C LEU A 346 -4.87 -11.01 3.75
N GLU A 347 -5.94 -11.11 4.55
CA GLU A 347 -7.21 -11.72 4.13
C GLU A 347 -7.83 -10.99 2.93
N ALA A 348 -7.80 -9.65 2.94
CA ALA A 348 -8.26 -8.84 1.81
C ALA A 348 -7.41 -9.08 0.54
N LEU A 349 -6.08 -9.15 0.66
CA LEU A 349 -5.20 -9.51 -0.45
C LEU A 349 -5.50 -10.91 -0.99
N GLY A 350 -5.61 -11.90 -0.10
CA GLY A 350 -5.90 -13.29 -0.46
C GLY A 350 -7.26 -13.43 -1.15
N LYS A 351 -8.27 -12.65 -0.73
CA LYS A 351 -9.58 -12.58 -1.41
C LYS A 351 -9.43 -12.09 -2.85
N LEU A 352 -8.66 -11.04 -3.09
CA LEU A 352 -8.41 -10.52 -4.44
C LEU A 352 -7.58 -11.50 -5.28
N GLN A 353 -6.55 -12.14 -4.70
CA GLN A 353 -5.78 -13.20 -5.37
C GLN A 353 -6.68 -14.34 -5.88
N LYS A 354 -7.61 -14.81 -5.04
CA LYS A 354 -8.55 -15.88 -5.40
C LYS A 354 -9.43 -15.51 -6.62
N LYS A 355 -9.72 -14.23 -6.86
CA LYS A 355 -10.45 -13.79 -8.07
C LYS A 355 -9.62 -14.02 -9.34
N PHE A 356 -8.32 -13.74 -9.30
CA PHE A 356 -7.43 -14.06 -10.41
C PHE A 356 -7.32 -15.58 -10.62
N TYR A 357 -7.25 -16.34 -9.54
CA TYR A 357 -7.16 -17.80 -9.61
C TYR A 357 -8.40 -18.41 -10.26
N ALA A 358 -9.59 -17.90 -9.93
CA ALA A 358 -10.86 -18.31 -10.54
C ALA A 358 -10.94 -18.04 -12.06
N LYS A 359 -10.06 -17.19 -12.60
CA LYS A 359 -9.90 -16.92 -14.04
C LYS A 359 -8.69 -17.63 -14.66
N GLY A 360 -8.09 -18.58 -13.95
CA GLY A 360 -6.91 -19.31 -14.41
C GLY A 360 -5.61 -18.50 -14.36
N GLN A 361 -5.61 -17.30 -13.77
CA GLN A 361 -4.43 -16.43 -13.69
C GLN A 361 -3.68 -16.61 -12.36
N ARG A 362 -3.46 -17.87 -11.96
CA ARG A 362 -2.75 -18.17 -10.71
C ARG A 362 -1.27 -17.81 -10.79
N LEU A 363 -0.59 -18.20 -11.86
CA LEU A 363 0.84 -17.93 -12.04
C LEU A 363 1.09 -16.45 -12.39
N ASP A 364 0.19 -15.86 -13.17
CA ASP A 364 0.23 -14.46 -13.62
C ASP A 364 -0.54 -13.51 -12.69
N CYS A 365 -0.79 -13.91 -11.45
CA CYS A 365 -1.49 -13.07 -10.49
C CYS A 365 -0.68 -11.79 -10.23
N PRO A 366 -1.29 -10.59 -10.38
CA PRO A 366 -0.59 -9.33 -10.16
C PRO A 366 -0.42 -9.01 -8.67
N ILE A 367 -0.89 -9.86 -7.75
CA ILE A 367 -0.66 -9.72 -6.31
C ILE A 367 0.23 -10.87 -5.86
N ARG A 368 1.36 -10.55 -5.25
CA ARG A 368 2.31 -11.50 -4.66
C ARG A 368 2.52 -11.18 -3.19
N THR A 369 2.33 -12.16 -2.33
CA THR A 369 2.51 -12.04 -0.87
C THR A 369 3.70 -12.85 -0.40
N TYR A 370 4.48 -12.27 0.52
CA TYR A 370 5.71 -12.86 1.05
C TYR A 370 5.65 -12.93 2.58
N LEU A 371 5.99 -14.08 3.15
CA LEU A 371 6.30 -14.21 4.57
C LEU A 371 7.83 -14.18 4.72
N VAL A 372 8.38 -13.20 5.44
CA VAL A 372 9.82 -13.07 5.70
C VAL A 372 10.02 -13.06 7.20
N THR A 373 10.32 -14.24 7.77
CA THR A 373 10.32 -14.44 9.22
C THR A 373 11.66 -14.91 9.75
N ALA A 374 12.01 -14.48 10.97
CA ALA A 374 13.17 -14.97 11.71
C ALA A 374 12.99 -16.42 12.19
N ARG A 375 11.77 -16.98 12.15
CA ARG A 375 11.49 -18.38 12.50
C ARG A 375 12.35 -19.34 11.68
N SER A 376 12.78 -20.43 12.31
CA SER A 376 13.41 -21.56 11.64
C SER A 376 12.36 -22.47 11.02
N ALA A 377 12.56 -22.87 9.76
CA ALA A 377 11.68 -23.79 9.06
C ALA A 377 11.55 -25.14 9.77
N ALA A 378 12.66 -25.64 10.34
CA ALA A 378 12.74 -26.98 10.90
C ALA A 378 12.07 -27.10 12.28
N SER A 379 12.00 -26.02 13.07
CA SER A 379 11.57 -26.09 14.48
C SER A 379 10.36 -25.22 14.82
N SER A 380 10.15 -24.10 14.12
CA SER A 380 9.14 -23.10 14.52
C SER A 380 8.26 -22.63 13.36
N GLY A 381 8.57 -23.04 12.13
CA GLY A 381 7.84 -22.63 10.93
C GLY A 381 6.56 -23.41 10.66
N ILE A 382 6.47 -24.65 11.15
CA ILE A 382 5.36 -25.55 10.84
C ILE A 382 4.03 -24.99 11.38
N ARG A 383 4.00 -24.55 12.65
CA ARG A 383 2.83 -23.93 13.28
C ARG A 383 2.35 -22.69 12.50
N ALA A 384 3.28 -21.85 12.05
CA ALA A 384 2.97 -20.66 11.24
C ALA A 384 2.31 -21.04 9.90
N LEU A 385 2.86 -22.03 9.19
CA LEU A 385 2.29 -22.50 7.91
C LEU A 385 0.94 -23.21 8.09
N LYS A 386 0.78 -23.99 9.16
CA LYS A 386 -0.52 -24.60 9.52
C LYS A 386 -1.56 -23.52 9.82
N THR A 387 -1.17 -22.46 10.52
CA THR A 387 -2.05 -21.31 10.83
C THR A 387 -2.52 -20.59 9.58
N LEU A 388 -1.60 -20.21 8.68
CA LEU A 388 -1.96 -19.55 7.41
C LEU A 388 -2.91 -20.41 6.57
N ARG A 389 -2.63 -21.73 6.50
CA ARG A 389 -3.48 -22.70 5.80
C ARG A 389 -4.87 -22.80 6.42
N ALA A 390 -4.97 -22.84 7.75
CA ALA A 390 -6.25 -22.90 8.46
C ALA A 390 -7.08 -21.62 8.24
N TRP A 391 -6.43 -20.47 8.10
CA TRP A 391 -7.08 -19.22 7.69
C TRP A 391 -7.44 -19.18 6.19
N GLY A 392 -7.06 -20.19 5.42
CA GLY A 392 -7.26 -20.23 3.97
C GLY A 392 -6.45 -19.17 3.22
N LEU A 393 -5.32 -18.75 3.80
CA LEU A 393 -4.39 -17.78 3.24
C LEU A 393 -3.21 -18.51 2.62
N GLU A 394 -3.02 -18.29 1.33
CA GLU A 394 -1.92 -18.85 0.57
C GLU A 394 -0.89 -17.72 0.38
N ILE A 395 0.27 -17.90 1.01
CA ILE A 395 1.43 -17.04 0.76
C ILE A 395 2.16 -17.58 -0.47
N ASP A 396 2.54 -16.70 -1.40
CA ASP A 396 3.25 -17.11 -2.62
C ASP A 396 4.67 -17.60 -2.30
N GLU A 397 5.38 -16.91 -1.41
CA GLU A 397 6.75 -17.26 -1.01
C GLU A 397 6.95 -17.07 0.51
N ALA A 398 7.44 -18.10 1.18
CA ALA A 398 7.73 -18.07 2.62
C ALA A 398 9.22 -18.32 2.88
N LEU A 399 9.88 -17.33 3.47
CA LEU A 399 11.31 -17.31 3.77
C LEU A 399 11.50 -17.41 5.28
N PHE A 400 12.03 -18.56 5.72
CA PHE A 400 12.36 -18.86 7.11
C PHE A 400 13.85 -18.67 7.31
N LEU A 401 14.23 -17.57 7.97
CA LEU A 401 15.62 -17.13 8.02
C LEU A 401 16.40 -17.69 9.21
N ALA A 402 15.73 -18.33 10.18
CA ALA A 402 16.37 -18.87 11.39
C ALA A 402 17.31 -17.85 12.08
N GLY A 403 16.90 -16.59 12.13
CA GLY A 403 17.67 -15.47 12.70
C GLY A 403 18.63 -14.76 11.75
N ALA A 404 18.81 -15.23 10.51
CA ALA A 404 19.61 -14.52 9.51
C ALA A 404 18.97 -13.15 9.13
N PRO A 405 19.78 -12.16 8.71
CA PRO A 405 19.27 -10.83 8.39
C PRO A 405 18.27 -10.86 7.22
N LYS A 406 17.19 -10.07 7.37
CA LYS A 406 16.10 -9.98 6.37
C LYS A 406 16.49 -9.16 5.13
N GLY A 407 17.39 -8.18 5.29
CA GLY A 407 17.80 -7.22 4.25
C GLY A 407 18.16 -7.83 2.89
N PRO A 408 19.10 -8.81 2.82
CA PRO A 408 19.49 -9.43 1.55
C PRO A 408 18.32 -10.11 0.81
N MET A 409 17.37 -10.67 1.53
CA MET A 409 16.18 -11.29 0.93
C MET A 409 15.21 -10.24 0.41
N LEU A 410 15.04 -9.13 1.15
CA LEU A 410 14.18 -8.03 0.73
C LEU A 410 14.73 -7.32 -0.52
N GLU A 411 16.06 -7.18 -0.64
CA GLU A 411 16.71 -6.69 -1.86
C GLU A 411 16.41 -7.56 -3.09
N LYS A 412 16.31 -8.87 -2.89
CA LYS A 412 15.96 -9.82 -3.95
C LYS A 412 14.47 -9.75 -4.31
N ILE A 413 13.60 -9.70 -3.30
CA ILE A 413 12.14 -9.68 -3.49
C ILE A 413 11.69 -8.37 -4.15
N ARG A 414 12.33 -7.24 -3.77
CA ARG A 414 11.95 -5.88 -4.14
C ARG A 414 10.46 -5.61 -3.91
N PRO A 415 9.99 -5.76 -2.65
CA PRO A 415 8.58 -5.54 -2.35
C PRO A 415 8.23 -4.06 -2.47
N HIS A 416 6.97 -3.77 -2.77
CA HIS A 416 6.44 -2.41 -2.75
C HIS A 416 6.37 -1.87 -1.32
N ILE A 417 6.14 -2.78 -0.38
CA ILE A 417 6.12 -2.49 1.06
C ILE A 417 6.47 -3.76 1.84
N TYR A 418 7.30 -3.59 2.85
CA TYR A 418 7.64 -4.60 3.85
C TYR A 418 7.14 -4.17 5.23
N PHE A 419 6.45 -5.05 5.95
CA PHE A 419 5.93 -4.78 7.30
C PHE A 419 6.71 -5.56 8.36
N ASP A 420 7.15 -4.87 9.40
CA ASP A 420 7.88 -5.46 10.53
C ASP A 420 7.56 -4.70 11.82
N ASP A 421 7.53 -5.38 12.96
CA ASP A 421 7.29 -4.76 14.26
C ASP A 421 8.58 -4.23 14.92
N GLN A 422 9.75 -4.62 14.43
CA GLN A 422 11.04 -4.25 15.01
C GLN A 422 11.75 -3.20 14.15
N MET A 423 12.09 -2.06 14.77
CA MET A 423 12.76 -0.96 14.07
C MET A 423 14.09 -1.37 13.43
N PHE A 424 14.86 -2.25 14.08
CA PHE A 424 16.12 -2.77 13.54
C PHE A 424 15.94 -3.45 12.17
N HIS A 425 14.86 -4.20 11.97
CA HIS A 425 14.56 -4.81 10.68
C HIS A 425 14.06 -3.80 9.65
N VAL A 426 13.31 -2.78 10.09
CA VAL A 426 12.86 -1.68 9.23
C VAL A 426 14.04 -0.85 8.72
N GLU A 427 14.98 -0.50 9.60
CA GLU A 427 16.22 0.22 9.26
C GLU A 427 17.09 -0.60 8.31
N GLY A 428 17.35 -1.88 8.63
CA GLY A 428 18.13 -2.77 7.77
C GLY A 428 17.49 -3.00 6.39
N ALA A 429 16.16 -2.99 6.29
CA ALA A 429 15.47 -3.03 4.99
C ALA A 429 15.64 -1.71 4.21
N ALA A 430 15.57 -0.57 4.89
CA ALA A 430 15.76 0.75 4.28
C ALA A 430 17.18 0.96 3.75
N GLU A 431 18.21 0.46 4.44
CA GLU A 431 19.61 0.46 3.97
C GLU A 431 19.77 -0.27 2.61
N MET A 432 18.99 -1.33 2.41
CA MET A 432 18.93 -2.09 1.16
C MET A 432 18.01 -1.44 0.10
N GLY A 433 17.47 -0.25 0.38
CA GLY A 433 16.59 0.50 -0.52
C GLY A 433 15.15 -0.04 -0.58
N THR A 434 14.77 -0.91 0.35
CA THR A 434 13.40 -1.44 0.45
C THR A 434 12.52 -0.48 1.25
N VAL A 435 11.31 -0.21 0.75
CA VAL A 435 10.31 0.55 1.51
C VAL A 435 9.78 -0.33 2.65
N ALA A 436 10.18 -0.01 3.88
CA ALA A 436 9.74 -0.71 5.07
C ALA A 436 8.81 0.16 5.93
N ALA A 437 7.85 -0.49 6.57
CA ALA A 437 6.83 0.13 7.41
C ALA A 437 6.78 -0.56 8.77
N HIS A 438 6.97 0.23 9.83
CA HIS A 438 6.99 -0.23 11.20
C HIS A 438 5.58 -0.41 11.75
N VAL A 439 5.28 -1.59 12.28
CA VAL A 439 4.02 -1.92 12.95
C VAL A 439 4.25 -1.86 14.46
N PRO A 440 3.92 -0.75 15.16
CA PRO A 440 4.16 -0.63 16.59
C PRO A 440 3.14 -1.46 17.40
N TYR A 441 3.27 -2.78 17.34
CA TYR A 441 2.45 -3.77 18.03
C TYR A 441 3.31 -4.74 18.85
N GLY A 442 2.70 -5.36 19.87
CA GLY A 442 3.35 -6.39 20.68
C GLY A 442 4.22 -5.89 21.84
N VAL A 443 4.77 -6.83 22.61
CA VAL A 443 5.59 -6.55 23.79
C VAL A 443 6.92 -5.85 23.48
N ALA A 444 7.44 -5.96 22.26
CA ALA A 444 8.62 -5.20 21.83
C ALA A 444 8.48 -3.69 22.02
N GLN A 445 7.26 -3.16 21.93
CA GLN A 445 7.01 -1.72 22.00
C GLN A 445 7.01 -1.15 23.43
N LYS A 446 6.84 -2.00 24.46
CA LYS A 446 6.65 -1.53 25.85
C LYS A 446 7.91 -0.96 26.50
N HIS A 447 9.10 -1.23 25.94
CA HIS A 447 10.37 -0.75 26.50
C HIS A 447 10.84 0.61 25.92
N ASN A 448 10.19 1.12 24.87
CA ASN A 448 10.59 2.37 24.19
C ASN A 448 9.72 3.59 24.53
N GLN A 449 8.84 3.52 25.53
CA GLN A 449 8.12 4.71 26.00
C GLN A 449 9.00 5.51 26.96
N PRO A 450 9.41 6.76 26.63
CA PRO A 450 9.92 7.66 27.64
C PRO A 450 8.81 7.89 28.68
N GLN A 451 9.10 7.58 29.94
CA GLN A 451 8.18 7.88 31.05
C GLN A 451 7.86 9.37 31.01
N LYS A 452 6.59 9.72 30.80
CA LYS A 452 6.12 11.10 31.01
C LYS A 452 6.47 11.46 32.47
N PRO A 453 7.18 12.58 32.74
CA PRO A 453 7.43 13.00 34.12
C PRO A 453 6.07 13.23 34.78
N GLY A 454 5.77 12.40 35.78
CA GLY A 454 4.51 12.43 36.48
C GLY A 454 4.26 13.82 37.07
N ALA A 455 3.10 14.38 36.77
CA ALA A 455 2.59 15.54 37.47
C ALA A 455 2.53 15.20 38.97
N ARG A 456 3.43 15.79 39.76
CA ARG A 456 3.31 15.80 41.22
C ARG A 456 1.99 16.50 41.55
N LYS A 457 1.13 15.75 42.25
CA LYS A 457 -0.11 16.26 42.85
C LYS A 457 0.17 17.37 43.84
#